data_AF-A0A935BQZ5-F1
#
_entry.id   AF-A0A935BQZ5-F1
#
_cell.length_a   1.000
_cell.length_b   1.000
_cell.length_c   1.000
_cell.angle_alpha   90.00
_cell.angle_beta   90.00
_cell.angle_gamma   90.00
#
_symmetry.space_group_name_H-M   'P 1'
#
loop_
_entity.id
_entity.type
_entity.pdbx_description
1 polymer ?
#
loop_
_entity_poly.entity_id
_entity_poly.type
_entity_poly.pdbx_seq_one_letter_code
_entity_poly.pdbx_strand_id
1 'polypeptide(L)'
;MKSSTPVRRRARSLALAAGAVATLALPNAAQASFLPPELMDTAAFYLAWFILIAMPIAGIVLFWLVHILPEKIAHKRHHPQKDAIQTLCLLSLVFGGLLWPIAWLWAYTKPVSYRLAYGTDKGDEYFVEMAEKAQAGALPPAEMKYLHDELEAIASRGAMSLELQHARTRIDAALAAATAAAAPPLAAGAPTPTAQGAA
;
A
#
# COMPACT_ATOMS: atom_id res chain seq x y z
N MET A 1 -43.33 -70.63 31.20
CA MET A 1 -44.34 -69.70 30.64
C MET A 1 -44.89 -68.91 31.83
N LYS A 2 -44.74 -67.59 31.95
CA LYS A 2 -45.45 -66.60 31.13
C LYS A 2 -44.75 -65.24 31.21
N SER A 3 -44.72 -64.60 30.06
CA SER A 3 -44.16 -63.30 29.68
C SER A 3 -44.77 -62.11 30.43
N SER A 4 -43.92 -61.30 31.08
CA SER A 4 -44.32 -60.00 31.62
C SER A 4 -44.07 -58.89 30.60
N THR A 5 -45.13 -58.62 29.82
CA THR A 5 -45.49 -57.43 29.02
C THR A 5 -44.49 -56.24 28.91
N PRO A 6 -43.83 -56.04 27.75
CA PRO A 6 -43.01 -54.85 27.47
C PRO A 6 -43.80 -53.57 27.08
N VAL A 7 -45.12 -53.68 26.91
CA VAL A 7 -45.98 -52.61 26.33
C VAL A 7 -46.13 -51.39 27.26
N ARG A 8 -46.22 -51.58 28.58
CA ARG A 8 -46.43 -50.47 29.54
C ARG A 8 -45.22 -49.54 29.70
N ARG A 9 -43.99 -50.05 29.50
CA ARG A 9 -42.77 -49.21 29.60
C ARG A 9 -42.62 -48.29 28.39
N ARG A 10 -42.88 -48.80 27.18
CA ARG A 10 -42.78 -48.00 25.94
C ARG A 10 -43.80 -46.86 25.87
N ALA A 11 -45.03 -47.08 26.35
CA ALA A 11 -46.06 -46.03 26.39
C ALA A 11 -45.69 -44.87 27.34
N ARG A 12 -45.04 -45.16 28.48
CA ARG A 12 -44.58 -44.14 29.42
C ARG A 12 -43.38 -43.35 28.87
N SER A 13 -42.43 -44.00 28.22
CA SER A 13 -41.29 -43.31 27.60
C SER A 13 -41.68 -42.48 26.36
N LEU A 14 -42.67 -42.91 25.58
CA LEU A 14 -43.24 -42.10 24.49
C LEU A 14 -44.00 -40.88 25.00
N ALA A 15 -44.78 -41.01 26.09
CA ALA A 15 -45.47 -39.87 26.69
C ALA A 15 -44.50 -38.84 27.31
N LEU A 16 -43.42 -39.31 27.94
CA LEU A 16 -42.35 -38.44 28.47
C LEU A 16 -41.55 -37.76 27.36
N ALA A 17 -41.25 -38.47 26.27
CA ALA A 17 -40.56 -37.89 25.12
C ALA A 17 -41.43 -36.86 24.38
N ALA A 18 -42.73 -37.13 24.21
CA ALA A 18 -43.67 -36.17 23.62
C ALA A 18 -43.87 -34.93 24.49
N GLY A 19 -43.91 -35.10 25.83
CA GLY A 19 -43.92 -33.97 26.76
C GLY A 19 -42.65 -33.12 26.72
N ALA A 20 -41.47 -33.76 26.62
CA ALA A 20 -40.18 -33.07 26.54
C ALA A 20 -40.01 -32.29 25.21
N VAL A 21 -40.50 -32.85 24.10
CA VAL A 21 -40.49 -32.17 22.79
C VAL A 21 -41.49 -31.01 22.79
N ALA A 22 -42.66 -31.16 23.41
CA ALA A 22 -43.62 -30.07 23.55
C ALA A 22 -43.08 -28.91 24.40
N THR A 23 -42.30 -29.19 25.44
CA THR A 23 -41.63 -28.14 26.25
C THR A 23 -40.48 -27.43 25.52
N LEU A 24 -39.85 -28.08 24.53
CA LEU A 24 -38.82 -27.47 23.69
C LEU A 24 -39.39 -26.67 22.51
N ALA A 25 -40.63 -26.96 22.10
CA ALA A 25 -41.32 -26.27 21.01
C ALA A 25 -42.14 -25.05 21.45
N LEU A 26 -42.30 -24.84 22.77
CA LEU A 26 -42.88 -23.60 23.30
C LEU A 26 -41.83 -22.49 23.13
N PRO A 27 -42.15 -21.37 22.42
CA PRO A 27 -41.26 -20.23 22.37
C PRO A 27 -41.08 -19.75 23.81
N ASN A 28 -39.90 -19.99 24.38
CA ASN A 28 -39.54 -19.46 25.67
C ASN A 28 -39.60 -17.94 25.51
N ALA A 29 -40.67 -17.32 26.01
CA ALA A 29 -40.81 -15.87 26.01
C ALA A 29 -39.66 -15.34 26.86
N ALA A 30 -38.57 -14.95 26.18
CA ALA A 30 -37.39 -14.37 26.78
C ALA A 30 -37.85 -13.22 27.67
N GLN A 31 -37.83 -13.44 28.98
CA GLN A 31 -38.34 -12.49 29.95
C GLN A 31 -37.35 -11.32 30.04
N ALA A 32 -37.76 -10.24 29.39
CA ALA A 32 -37.56 -8.82 29.69
C ALA A 32 -36.13 -8.35 30.02
N SER A 33 -35.52 -7.73 29.01
CA SER A 33 -34.46 -6.74 29.15
C SER A 33 -34.73 -5.78 30.31
N PHE A 34 -33.69 -5.41 31.06
CA PHE A 34 -33.72 -4.44 32.18
C PHE A 34 -34.20 -3.01 31.77
N LEU A 35 -34.40 -2.75 30.48
CA LEU A 35 -34.76 -1.44 29.94
C LEU A 35 -36.26 -1.36 29.66
N PRO A 36 -36.91 -0.19 29.85
CA PRO A 36 -38.33 -0.06 29.58
C PRO A 36 -38.63 -0.37 28.10
N PRO A 37 -39.75 -1.06 27.77
CA PRO A 37 -40.08 -1.49 26.40
C PRO A 37 -40.00 -0.37 25.35
N GLU A 38 -40.49 0.82 25.71
CA GLU A 38 -40.47 2.02 24.85
C GLU A 38 -39.04 2.42 24.42
N LEU A 39 -38.04 2.21 25.29
CA LEU A 39 -36.64 2.53 25.03
C LEU A 39 -36.03 1.48 24.10
N MET A 40 -36.47 0.22 24.22
CA MET A 40 -36.04 -0.86 23.34
C MET A 40 -36.54 -0.63 21.91
N ASP A 41 -37.82 -0.30 21.75
CA ASP A 41 -38.41 -0.05 20.43
C ASP A 41 -37.78 1.17 19.76
N THR A 42 -37.57 2.25 20.53
CA THR A 42 -36.87 3.44 20.05
C THR A 42 -35.43 3.13 19.64
N ALA A 43 -34.68 2.40 20.47
CA ALA A 43 -33.30 2.02 20.17
C ALA A 43 -33.22 1.09 18.95
N ALA A 44 -34.12 0.11 18.84
CA ALA A 44 -34.19 -0.79 17.69
C ALA A 44 -34.49 -0.03 16.39
N PHE A 45 -35.37 0.98 16.44
CA PHE A 45 -35.68 1.82 15.29
C PHE A 45 -34.43 2.58 14.80
N TYR A 46 -33.71 3.27 15.70
CA TYR A 46 -32.48 3.98 15.33
C TYR A 46 -31.36 3.04 14.91
N LEU A 47 -31.21 1.90 15.58
CA LEU A 47 -30.20 0.90 15.24
C LEU A 47 -30.46 0.29 13.87
N ALA A 48 -31.72 0.01 13.51
CA ALA A 48 -32.08 -0.47 12.19
C ALA A 48 -31.69 0.55 11.12
N TRP A 49 -31.97 1.84 11.33
CA TRP A 49 -31.57 2.90 10.40
C TRP A 49 -30.05 3.06 10.30
N PHE A 50 -29.34 2.94 11.42
CA PHE A 50 -27.89 2.94 11.45
C PHE A 50 -27.30 1.77 10.65
N ILE A 51 -27.81 0.55 10.85
CA ILE A 51 -27.32 -0.64 10.14
C ILE A 51 -27.70 -0.59 8.66
N LEU A 52 -28.88 -0.09 8.29
CA LEU A 52 -29.32 -0.02 6.89
C LEU A 52 -28.61 1.09 6.10
N ILE A 53 -28.25 2.20 6.75
CA ILE A 53 -27.69 3.38 6.06
C ILE A 53 -26.22 3.59 6.42
N ALA A 54 -25.91 3.80 7.71
CA ALA A 54 -24.57 4.16 8.13
C ALA A 54 -23.56 3.02 7.95
N MET A 55 -23.96 1.77 8.19
CA MET A 55 -23.05 0.62 8.10
C MET A 55 -22.61 0.34 6.64
N PRO A 56 -23.49 0.36 5.61
CA PRO A 56 -23.05 0.32 4.21
C PRO A 56 -22.16 1.47 3.81
N ILE A 57 -22.46 2.71 4.23
CA ILE A 57 -21.62 3.87 3.93
C ILE A 57 -20.23 3.69 4.54
N ALA A 58 -20.16 3.33 5.82
CA ALA A 58 -18.90 3.06 6.51
C ALA A 58 -18.13 1.90 5.84
N GLY A 59 -18.83 0.85 5.43
CA GLY A 59 -18.26 -0.28 4.69
C GLY A 59 -17.65 0.15 3.36
N ILE A 60 -18.35 0.96 2.56
CA ILE A 60 -17.86 1.47 1.28
C ILE A 60 -16.63 2.38 1.50
N VAL A 61 -16.68 3.29 2.48
CA VAL A 61 -15.55 4.19 2.80
C VAL A 61 -14.33 3.39 3.23
N LEU A 62 -14.49 2.43 4.13
CA LEU A 62 -13.40 1.56 4.58
C LEU A 62 -12.84 0.73 3.42
N PHE A 63 -13.72 0.15 2.61
CA PHE A 63 -13.37 -0.64 1.44
C PHE A 63 -12.53 0.18 0.44
N TRP A 64 -12.96 1.40 0.12
CA TRP A 64 -12.23 2.33 -0.75
C TRP A 64 -10.87 2.69 -0.16
N LEU A 65 -10.81 3.05 1.12
CA LEU A 65 -9.57 3.44 1.79
C LEU A 65 -8.53 2.32 1.77
N VAL A 66 -8.98 1.09 2.04
CA VAL A 66 -8.11 -0.10 2.08
C VAL A 66 -7.62 -0.48 0.67
N HIS A 67 -8.44 -0.34 -0.37
CA HIS A 67 -8.06 -0.67 -1.75
C HIS A 67 -7.11 0.35 -2.39
N ILE A 68 -7.24 1.64 -2.05
CA ILE A 68 -6.38 2.70 -2.61
C ILE A 68 -5.02 2.77 -1.90
N LEU A 69 -4.92 2.25 -0.67
CA LEU A 69 -3.68 2.33 0.13
C LEU A 69 -2.47 1.65 -0.53
N PRO A 70 -2.57 0.40 -1.06
CA PRO A 70 -1.46 -0.30 -1.71
C PRO A 70 -0.84 0.48 -2.86
N GLU A 71 -1.68 1.09 -3.71
CA GLU A 71 -1.25 1.95 -4.82
C GLU A 71 -0.47 3.15 -4.28
N LYS A 72 -1.03 3.88 -3.31
CA LYS A 72 -0.35 5.03 -2.70
C LYS A 72 0.98 4.64 -2.03
N ILE A 73 1.07 3.46 -1.43
CA ILE A 73 2.31 2.95 -0.83
C ILE A 73 3.34 2.62 -1.92
N ALA A 74 2.92 1.98 -3.02
CA ALA A 74 3.80 1.65 -4.15
C ALA A 74 4.37 2.92 -4.80
N HIS A 75 3.55 3.95 -4.99
CA HIS A 75 3.99 5.26 -5.50
C HIS A 75 5.01 5.91 -4.57
N LYS A 76 4.72 6.01 -3.27
CA LYS A 76 5.65 6.62 -2.30
C LYS A 76 6.98 5.88 -2.20
N ARG A 77 7.01 4.58 -2.50
CA ARG A 77 8.23 3.76 -2.44
C ARG A 77 9.02 3.73 -3.75
N HIS A 78 8.45 4.27 -4.84
CA HIS A 78 8.97 4.12 -6.20
C HIS A 78 9.17 2.63 -6.58
N HIS A 79 8.15 1.82 -6.30
CA HIS A 79 8.19 0.39 -6.60
C HIS A 79 8.18 0.17 -8.13
N PRO A 80 9.10 -0.63 -8.70
CA PRO A 80 9.20 -0.85 -10.15
C PRO A 80 7.96 -1.54 -10.75
N GLN A 81 7.10 -2.13 -9.91
CA GLN A 81 5.87 -2.82 -10.33
C GLN A 81 4.59 -2.11 -9.84
N LYS A 82 4.61 -0.77 -9.71
CA LYS A 82 3.44 0.02 -9.26
C LYS A 82 2.18 -0.27 -10.10
N ASP A 83 2.30 -0.37 -11.42
CA ASP A 83 1.17 -0.57 -12.34
C ASP A 83 0.59 -1.99 -12.21
N ALA A 84 1.42 -2.98 -11.90
CA ALA A 84 0.97 -4.34 -11.62
C ALA A 84 0.15 -4.41 -10.31
N ILE A 85 0.55 -3.65 -9.29
CA ILE A 85 -0.22 -3.54 -8.03
C ILE A 85 -1.55 -2.82 -8.28
N GLN A 86 -1.57 -1.78 -9.11
CA GLN A 86 -2.80 -1.07 -9.48
C GLN A 86 -3.78 -1.98 -10.24
N THR A 87 -3.28 -2.71 -11.26
CA THR A 87 -4.11 -3.68 -12.00
C THR A 87 -4.63 -4.79 -11.10
N LEU A 88 -3.82 -5.29 -10.14
CA LEU A 88 -4.27 -6.26 -9.15
C LEU A 88 -5.35 -5.69 -8.22
N CYS A 89 -5.26 -4.41 -7.84
CA CYS A 89 -6.32 -3.73 -7.09
C CYS A 89 -7.63 -3.63 -7.89
N LEU A 90 -7.56 -3.17 -9.14
CA LEU A 90 -8.73 -3.13 -10.03
C LEU A 90 -9.32 -4.52 -10.26
N LEU A 91 -8.46 -5.53 -10.42
CA LEU A 91 -8.87 -6.92 -10.57
C LEU A 91 -9.52 -7.45 -9.29
N SER A 92 -9.01 -7.06 -8.11
CA SER A 92 -9.65 -7.36 -6.82
C SER A 92 -11.09 -6.86 -6.79
N LEU A 93 -11.36 -5.63 -7.25
CA LEU A 93 -12.72 -5.09 -7.34
C LEU A 93 -13.62 -5.96 -8.23
N VAL A 94 -13.11 -6.46 -9.36
CA VAL A 94 -13.85 -7.37 -10.25
C VAL A 94 -14.16 -8.70 -9.56
N PHE A 95 -13.25 -9.23 -8.74
CA PHE A 95 -13.43 -10.45 -7.95
C PHE A 95 -14.11 -10.21 -6.58
N GLY A 96 -14.89 -9.13 -6.42
CA GLY A 96 -15.64 -8.86 -5.19
C GLY A 96 -14.78 -8.44 -4.00
N GLY A 97 -13.57 -7.94 -4.27
CA GLY A 97 -12.63 -7.44 -3.27
C GLY A 97 -11.80 -8.51 -2.59
N LEU A 98 -11.77 -9.77 -3.06
CA LEU A 98 -11.11 -10.88 -2.36
C LEU A 98 -9.57 -10.87 -2.44
N LEU A 99 -9.00 -10.25 -3.49
CA LEU A 99 -7.55 -10.28 -3.77
C LEU A 99 -6.76 -9.21 -3.01
N TRP A 100 -7.44 -8.35 -2.25
CA TRP A 100 -6.83 -7.23 -1.53
C TRP A 100 -5.66 -7.59 -0.57
N PRO A 101 -5.60 -8.76 0.12
CA PRO A 101 -4.49 -9.07 1.02
C PRO A 101 -3.23 -9.39 0.22
N ILE A 102 -3.39 -9.92 -1.00
CA ILE A 102 -2.29 -10.20 -1.92
C ILE A 102 -1.73 -8.87 -2.44
N ALA A 103 -2.58 -7.90 -2.77
CA ALA A 103 -2.15 -6.54 -3.14
C ALA A 103 -1.29 -5.90 -2.04
N TRP A 104 -1.74 -6.04 -0.80
CA TRP A 104 -1.02 -5.58 0.38
C TRP A 104 0.32 -6.29 0.54
N LEU A 105 0.34 -7.62 0.49
CA LEU A 105 1.57 -8.39 0.59
C LEU A 105 2.59 -7.93 -0.47
N TRP A 106 2.16 -7.81 -1.73
CA TRP A 106 3.02 -7.38 -2.83
C TRP A 106 3.55 -5.95 -2.71
N ALA A 107 2.73 -5.01 -2.22
CA ALA A 107 3.18 -3.65 -1.95
C ALA A 107 4.27 -3.57 -0.85
N TYR A 108 4.34 -4.56 0.03
CA TYR A 108 5.33 -4.63 1.11
C TYR A 108 6.53 -5.52 0.79
N THR A 109 6.44 -6.44 -0.17
CA THR A 109 7.59 -7.25 -0.60
C THR A 109 8.58 -6.42 -1.40
N LYS A 110 9.89 -6.59 -1.12
CA LYS A 110 10.95 -5.98 -1.93
C LYS A 110 11.14 -6.77 -3.22
N PRO A 111 11.33 -6.11 -4.38
CA PRO A 111 11.48 -6.79 -5.66
C PRO A 111 12.89 -7.39 -5.80
N VAL A 112 13.14 -8.51 -5.11
CA VAL A 112 14.48 -9.14 -5.02
C VAL A 112 15.03 -9.52 -6.40
N SER A 113 14.15 -9.93 -7.32
CA SER A 113 14.51 -10.23 -8.72
C SER A 113 14.94 -8.98 -9.49
N TYR A 114 14.23 -7.86 -9.31
CA TYR A 114 14.59 -6.58 -9.92
C TYR A 114 15.93 -6.07 -9.34
N ARG A 115 16.11 -6.15 -8.02
CA ARG A 115 17.38 -5.84 -7.37
C ARG A 115 18.54 -6.72 -7.84
N LEU A 116 18.29 -7.99 -8.15
CA LEU A 116 19.33 -8.89 -8.66
C LEU A 116 19.76 -8.53 -10.09
N ALA A 117 18.81 -8.13 -10.94
CA ALA A 117 19.08 -7.74 -12.32
C ALA A 117 19.68 -6.32 -12.43
N TYR A 118 19.08 -5.35 -11.75
CA TYR A 118 19.38 -3.92 -11.91
C TYR A 118 20.21 -3.35 -10.76
N GLY A 119 20.37 -4.06 -9.64
CA GLY A 119 21.16 -3.59 -8.48
C GLY A 119 20.46 -2.53 -7.62
N THR A 120 19.35 -1.97 -8.09
CA THR A 120 18.54 -0.97 -7.37
C THR A 120 17.15 -1.55 -7.07
N ASP A 121 16.54 -1.08 -5.97
CA ASP A 121 15.14 -1.38 -5.62
C ASP A 121 14.18 -0.31 -6.18
N LYS A 122 14.70 0.72 -6.86
CA LYS A 122 13.97 1.86 -7.40
C LYS A 122 13.71 1.67 -8.89
N GLY A 123 12.49 1.96 -9.34
CA GLY A 123 12.18 1.97 -10.77
C GLY A 123 12.77 3.17 -11.52
N ASP A 124 12.83 3.08 -12.84
CA ASP A 124 13.38 4.11 -13.75
C ASP A 124 12.82 5.52 -13.50
N GLU A 125 11.52 5.60 -13.18
CA GLU A 125 10.79 6.85 -12.94
C GLU A 125 11.35 7.66 -11.76
N TYR A 126 11.91 6.99 -10.74
CA TYR A 126 12.62 7.66 -9.65
C TYR A 126 13.85 8.43 -10.17
N PHE A 127 14.66 7.80 -11.02
CA PHE A 127 15.86 8.43 -11.55
C PHE A 127 15.55 9.57 -12.51
N VAL A 128 14.45 9.45 -13.28
CA VAL A 128 13.95 10.54 -14.14
C VAL A 128 13.51 11.74 -13.30
N GLU A 129 12.71 11.54 -12.25
CA GLU A 129 12.27 12.61 -11.35
C GLU A 129 13.46 13.30 -10.67
N MET A 130 14.46 12.53 -10.23
CA MET A 130 15.68 13.09 -9.64
C MET A 130 16.51 13.85 -10.68
N ALA A 131 16.58 13.40 -11.92
CA ALA A 131 17.22 14.14 -13.00
C ALA A 131 16.51 15.47 -13.32
N GLU A 132 15.20 15.56 -13.12
CA GLU A 132 14.42 16.82 -13.19
C GLU A 132 14.75 17.79 -12.07
N LYS A 133 14.79 17.30 -10.84
CA LYS A 133 15.21 18.12 -9.71
C LYS A 133 16.67 18.58 -9.84
N ALA A 134 17.53 17.75 -10.44
CA ALA A 134 18.94 18.07 -10.66
C ALA A 134 19.07 19.23 -11.66
N GLN A 135 18.37 19.14 -12.80
CA GLN A 135 18.34 20.22 -13.77
C GLN A 135 17.72 21.51 -13.23
N ALA A 136 16.70 21.41 -12.38
CA ALA A 136 16.08 22.56 -11.74
C ALA A 136 16.98 23.22 -10.67
N GLY A 137 18.16 22.64 -10.37
CA GLY A 137 19.04 23.11 -9.30
C GLY A 137 18.49 22.88 -7.89
N ALA A 138 17.47 22.03 -7.76
CA ALA A 138 16.81 21.72 -6.49
C ALA A 138 17.49 20.57 -5.73
N LEU A 139 18.51 19.93 -6.32
CA LEU A 139 19.28 18.86 -5.69
C LEU A 139 20.68 19.32 -5.24
N PRO A 140 21.11 18.95 -4.02
CA PRO A 140 22.48 19.17 -3.58
C PRO A 140 23.51 18.44 -4.47
N PRO A 141 24.74 18.98 -4.64
CA PRO A 141 25.79 18.32 -5.43
C PRO A 141 26.14 16.91 -4.95
N ALA A 142 26.10 16.68 -3.63
CA ALA A 142 26.36 15.36 -3.05
C ALA A 142 25.31 14.31 -3.46
N GLU A 143 24.05 14.71 -3.56
CA GLU A 143 22.95 13.81 -3.96
C GLU A 143 22.99 13.52 -5.46
N MET A 144 23.29 14.53 -6.29
CA MET A 144 23.54 14.32 -7.72
C MET A 144 24.70 13.34 -7.96
N LYS A 145 25.79 13.46 -7.19
CA LYS A 145 26.92 12.52 -7.26
C LYS A 145 26.49 11.10 -6.87
N TYR A 146 25.73 10.93 -5.80
CA TYR A 146 25.20 9.61 -5.40
C TYR A 146 24.37 8.98 -6.52
N LEU A 147 23.48 9.76 -7.14
CA LEU A 147 22.65 9.28 -8.25
C LEU A 147 23.47 8.92 -9.48
N HIS A 148 24.51 9.71 -9.81
CA HIS A 148 25.44 9.37 -10.88
C HIS A 148 26.11 8.01 -10.62
N ASP A 149 26.66 7.82 -9.41
CA ASP A 149 27.36 6.59 -9.04
C ASP A 149 26.41 5.38 -9.05
N GLU A 150 25.14 5.55 -8.65
CA GLU A 150 24.10 4.51 -8.73
C GLU A 150 23.75 4.18 -10.19
N LEU A 151 23.62 5.18 -11.06
CA LEU A 151 23.37 4.97 -12.50
C LEU A 151 24.55 4.30 -13.22
N GLU A 152 25.78 4.59 -12.81
CA GLU A 152 26.98 3.90 -13.31
C GLU A 152 27.01 2.44 -12.85
N ALA A 153 26.62 2.16 -11.60
CA ALA A 153 26.48 0.79 -11.11
C ALA A 153 25.41 0.01 -11.92
N ILE A 154 24.28 0.64 -12.26
CA ILE A 154 23.25 0.05 -13.13
C ILE A 154 23.81 -0.20 -14.54
N ALA A 155 24.52 0.77 -15.11
CA ALA A 155 25.11 0.67 -16.45
C ALA A 155 26.16 -0.47 -16.54
N SER A 156 26.99 -0.63 -15.50
CA SER A 156 28.02 -1.70 -15.44
C SER A 156 27.43 -3.11 -15.47
N ARG A 157 26.17 -3.26 -15.06
CA ARG A 157 25.42 -4.53 -15.10
C ARG A 157 24.77 -4.81 -16.45
N GLY A 158 24.88 -3.88 -17.40
CA GLY A 158 24.34 -4.02 -18.76
C GLY A 158 22.83 -3.80 -18.88
N ALA A 159 22.20 -3.22 -17.85
CA ALA A 159 20.74 -3.20 -17.69
C ALA A 159 20.16 -1.78 -17.77
N MET A 160 20.63 -0.97 -18.73
CA MET A 160 20.29 0.46 -18.81
C MET A 160 19.24 0.73 -19.89
N SER A 161 18.05 1.17 -19.49
CA SER A 161 17.00 1.63 -20.40
C SER A 161 17.37 2.97 -21.04
N LEU A 162 16.71 3.34 -22.15
CA LEU A 162 16.92 4.63 -22.83
C LEU A 162 16.58 5.82 -21.93
N GLU A 163 15.51 5.72 -21.15
CA GLU A 163 15.11 6.74 -20.17
C GLU A 163 16.18 6.94 -19.09
N LEU A 164 16.78 5.86 -18.59
CA LEU A 164 17.90 5.95 -17.65
C LEU A 164 19.14 6.59 -18.27
N GLN A 165 19.39 6.37 -19.57
CA GLN A 165 20.48 7.04 -20.30
C GLN A 165 20.24 8.54 -20.37
N HIS A 166 19.02 8.98 -20.66
CA HIS A 166 18.66 10.39 -20.61
C HIS A 166 18.76 10.95 -19.18
N ALA A 167 18.27 10.24 -18.16
CA ALA A 167 18.39 10.70 -16.78
C ALA A 167 19.85 10.91 -16.35
N ARG A 168 20.75 9.99 -16.73
CA ARG A 168 22.19 10.08 -16.46
C ARG A 168 22.80 11.33 -17.08
N THR A 169 22.62 11.55 -18.38
CA THR A 169 23.22 12.70 -19.07
C THR A 169 22.77 14.04 -18.48
N ARG A 170 21.52 14.10 -18.02
CA ARG A 170 20.97 15.27 -17.34
C ARG A 170 21.58 15.51 -15.97
N ILE A 171 21.80 14.45 -15.19
CA ILE A 171 22.47 14.53 -13.88
C ILE A 171 23.93 14.94 -14.06
N ASP A 172 24.62 14.40 -15.07
CA ASP A 172 26.01 14.77 -15.40
C ASP A 172 26.13 16.25 -15.75
N ALA A 173 25.22 16.75 -16.59
CA ALA A 173 25.17 18.17 -16.96
C ALA A 173 24.90 19.06 -15.73
N ALA A 174 23.99 18.66 -14.84
CA ALA A 174 23.67 19.39 -13.61
C ALA A 174 24.85 19.40 -12.62
N LEU A 175 25.56 18.27 -12.48
CA LEU A 175 26.75 18.16 -11.64
C LEU A 175 27.90 19.02 -12.17
N ALA A 176 28.13 19.01 -13.49
CA ALA A 176 29.10 19.86 -14.16
C ALA A 176 28.77 21.36 -13.98
N ALA A 177 27.51 21.74 -14.11
CA ALA A 177 27.06 23.11 -13.88
C ALA A 177 27.27 23.54 -12.41
N ALA A 178 26.93 22.68 -11.45
CA ALA A 178 27.13 22.95 -10.02
C ALA A 178 28.62 23.07 -9.65
N THR A 179 29.48 22.22 -10.22
CA THR A 179 30.93 22.31 -10.00
C THR A 179 31.54 23.54 -10.63
N ALA A 180 31.10 23.94 -11.84
CA ALA A 180 31.53 25.19 -12.47
C ALA A 180 31.11 26.43 -11.65
N ALA A 181 29.90 26.43 -11.09
CA ALA A 181 29.41 27.51 -10.23
C ALA A 181 30.17 27.61 -8.88
N ALA A 182 30.70 26.49 -8.38
CA ALA A 182 31.50 26.44 -7.15
C ALA A 182 32.98 26.83 -7.37
N ALA A 183 33.45 26.90 -8.62
CA ALA A 183 34.81 27.34 -8.92
C ALA A 183 34.96 28.82 -8.57
N PRO A 184 36.00 29.21 -7.79
CA PRO A 184 36.25 30.62 -7.53
C PRO A 184 36.46 31.35 -8.86
N PRO A 185 35.99 32.60 -9.01
CA PRO A 185 36.26 33.37 -10.20
C PRO A 185 37.78 33.42 -10.37
N LEU A 186 38.26 32.87 -11.50
CA LEU A 186 39.65 32.96 -11.91
C LEU A 186 40.08 34.41 -11.70
N ALA A 187 41.01 34.62 -10.76
CA ALA A 187 41.57 35.93 -10.48
C ALA A 187 42.27 36.42 -11.76
N ALA A 188 41.52 37.13 -12.59
CA ALA A 188 42.01 37.90 -13.71
C ALA A 188 42.83 39.05 -13.13
N GLY A 189 44.11 38.80 -12.91
CA GLY A 189 45.00 39.78 -12.29
C GLY A 189 46.38 39.21 -11.96
N ALA A 190 47.06 38.57 -12.91
CA ALA A 190 48.51 38.46 -12.84
C ALA A 190 49.09 39.81 -13.29
N PRO A 191 49.81 40.57 -12.44
CA PRO A 191 50.48 41.78 -12.89
C PRO A 191 51.57 41.41 -13.88
N THR A 192 51.50 42.01 -15.07
CA THR A 192 52.52 41.95 -16.12
C THR A 192 53.87 42.40 -15.52
N PRO A 193 54.96 41.62 -15.61
CA PRO A 193 56.27 42.11 -15.22
C PRO A 193 56.71 43.16 -16.24
N THR A 194 56.53 44.43 -15.91
CA THR A 194 57.14 45.54 -16.65
C THR A 194 58.66 45.39 -16.54
N ALA A 195 59.27 45.02 -17.65
CA ALA A 195 60.71 45.13 -17.87
C ALA A 195 61.11 46.61 -17.70
N GLN A 196 61.76 46.94 -16.59
CA GLN A 196 62.54 48.16 -16.47
C GLN A 196 63.99 47.83 -16.84
N GLY A 197 64.36 48.24 -18.05
CA GLY A 197 65.74 48.48 -18.42
C GLY A 197 66.12 49.95 -18.18
N ALA A 198 67.43 50.17 -18.14
CA ALA A 198 68.15 51.42 -18.34
C ALA A 198 68.11 52.47 -17.20
N ALA A 199 69.15 52.44 -16.36
CA ALA A 199 70.13 53.53 -16.25
C ALA A 199 71.44 52.99 -15.63
#